data_AF-B2W166-F1
#
_entry.id   AF-B2W166-F1
#
_cell.length_a   1.000
_cell.length_b   1.000
_cell.length_c   1.000
_cell.angle_alpha   90.00
_cell.angle_beta   90.00
_cell.angle_gamma   90.00
#
_symmetry.space_group_name_H-M   'P 1'
#
loop_
_entity.id
_entity.type
_entity.pdbx_description
1 polymer ?
#
loop_
_entity_poly.entity_id
_entity_poly.type
_entity_poly.pdbx_seq_one_letter_code
_entity_poly.pdbx_strand_id
1 'polypeptide(L)'
;MERLNLPKVPIVVCTDSRSLYDCLVKLGTTKEKRLMIDIMAMREAYERSELMDIRWIDGRDNPADSMTKAGCNAAIENLINSNELNLRVQGWVNRDRNTKPTTESTELSNLEGTK
;
A
#
# COMPACT_ATOMS: atom_id res chain seq x y z
N MET A 1 -0.66 -20.63 2.54
CA MET A 1 -2.11 -20.36 2.69
C MET A 1 -2.96 -21.39 1.96
N GLU A 2 -2.67 -21.73 0.69
CA GLU A 2 -3.47 -22.71 -0.10
C GLU A 2 -3.57 -24.10 0.54
N ARG A 3 -2.51 -24.58 1.21
CA ARG A 3 -2.51 -25.88 1.89
C ARG A 3 -3.51 -26.00 3.05
N LEU A 4 -4.03 -24.87 3.55
CA LEU A 4 -4.95 -24.83 4.69
C LEU A 4 -6.40 -24.46 4.28
N ASN A 5 -6.68 -24.23 2.99
CA ASN A 5 -8.00 -23.81 2.48
C ASN A 5 -8.62 -22.62 3.24
N LEU A 6 -7.80 -21.74 3.82
CA LEU A 6 -8.28 -20.55 4.52
C LEU A 6 -8.61 -19.44 3.52
N PRO A 7 -9.66 -18.65 3.76
CA PRO A 7 -9.93 -17.48 2.94
C PRO A 7 -8.77 -16.49 3.01
N LYS A 8 -8.46 -15.84 1.87
CA LYS A 8 -7.42 -14.81 1.83
C LYS A 8 -7.86 -13.64 2.72
N VAL A 9 -7.10 -13.37 3.77
CA VAL A 9 -7.33 -12.22 4.64
C VAL A 9 -6.87 -10.96 3.90
N PRO A 10 -7.74 -9.96 3.69
CA PRO A 10 -7.34 -8.73 3.03
C PRO A 10 -6.34 -7.96 3.88
N ILE A 11 -5.20 -7.59 3.27
CA ILE A 11 -4.17 -6.76 3.93
C ILE A 11 -4.40 -5.31 3.51
N VAL A 12 -4.50 -4.40 4.49
CA VAL A 12 -4.61 -2.95 4.28
C VAL A 12 -3.46 -2.28 5.02
N VAL A 13 -2.66 -1.48 4.32
CA VAL A 13 -1.56 -0.72 4.91
C VAL A 13 -2.04 0.70 5.19
N CYS A 14 -1.81 1.16 6.41
CA CYS A 14 -2.09 2.54 6.82
C CYS A 14 -0.78 3.26 7.14
N THR A 15 -0.66 4.51 6.69
CA THR A 15 0.48 5.38 7.01
C THR A 15 -0.01 6.79 7.32
N ASP A 16 0.59 7.45 8.29
CA ASP A 16 0.38 8.87 8.59
C ASP A 16 1.38 9.78 7.85
N SER A 17 2.43 9.18 7.27
CA SER A 17 3.42 9.89 6.47
C SER A 17 2.91 10.16 5.06
N ARG A 18 2.53 11.42 4.82
CA ARG A 18 2.06 11.88 3.51
C ARG A 18 3.09 11.67 2.40
N SER A 19 4.38 11.90 2.69
CA SER A 19 5.45 11.72 1.70
C SER A 19 5.62 10.26 1.31
N LEU A 20 5.50 9.33 2.26
CA LEU A 20 5.54 7.89 1.98
C LEU A 20 4.31 7.46 1.18
N TYR A 21 3.11 7.92 1.55
CA TYR A 21 1.88 7.66 0.80
C TYR A 21 2.00 8.14 -0.65
N ASP A 22 2.40 9.39 -0.86
CA ASP A 22 2.58 9.93 -2.21
C ASP A 22 3.63 9.14 -2.99
N CYS A 23 4.69 8.65 -2.35
CA CYS A 23 5.72 7.85 -3.00
C CYS A 23 5.24 6.42 -3.34
N LEU A 24 4.34 5.83 -2.55
CA LEU A 24 3.77 4.52 -2.86
C LEU A 24 2.75 4.61 -4.00
N VAL A 25 1.90 5.63 -3.97
CA VAL A 25 0.72 5.76 -4.85
C VAL A 25 1.03 6.45 -6.16
N LYS A 26 1.74 7.57 -6.11
CA LYS A 26 2.23 8.23 -7.32
C LYS A 26 3.54 7.54 -7.64
N LEU A 27 3.86 7.35 -8.92
CA LEU A 27 5.15 6.82 -9.39
C LEU A 27 6.33 7.78 -9.07
N GLY A 28 6.32 8.42 -7.91
CA GLY A 28 7.39 9.22 -7.37
C GLY A 28 8.62 8.36 -7.17
N THR A 29 9.77 9.02 -7.33
CA THR A 29 11.09 8.43 -7.16
C THR A 29 11.70 8.95 -5.87
N THR A 30 12.46 8.10 -5.18
CA THR A 30 13.31 8.49 -4.05
C THR A 30 14.76 8.22 -4.42
N LYS A 31 15.69 9.01 -3.88
CA LYS A 31 17.14 8.82 -4.10
C LYS A 31 17.76 7.86 -3.08
N GLU A 32 17.02 7.54 -2.02
CA GLU A 32 17.50 6.63 -0.98
C GLU A 32 17.33 5.19 -1.45
N LYS A 33 18.45 4.48 -1.61
CA LYS A 33 18.51 3.18 -2.29
C LYS A 33 17.75 2.09 -1.54
N ARG A 34 17.79 2.09 -0.21
CA ARG A 34 17.10 1.05 0.59
C ARG A 34 15.59 1.23 0.51
N LEU A 35 15.11 2.46 0.65
CA LEU A 35 13.70 2.84 0.55
C LEU A 35 13.12 2.55 -0.84
N MET A 36 13.93 2.70 -1.91
CA MET A 36 13.51 2.25 -3.24
C MET A 36 13.16 0.75 -3.25
N ILE A 37 13.98 -0.10 -2.63
CA ILE A 37 13.74 -1.56 -2.59
C ILE A 37 12.42 -1.85 -1.86
N ASP A 38 12.22 -1.24 -0.70
CA ASP A 38 11.01 -1.45 0.11
C ASP A 38 9.75 -0.96 -0.61
N ILE A 39 9.82 0.20 -1.27
CA ILE A 39 8.70 0.73 -2.08
C ILE A 39 8.40 -0.19 -3.27
N MET A 40 9.41 -0.70 -3.97
CA MET A 40 9.19 -1.62 -5.10
C MET A 40 8.54 -2.91 -4.65
N ALA A 41 8.96 -3.48 -3.52
CA ALA A 41 8.34 -4.66 -2.93
C ALA A 41 6.86 -4.42 -2.57
N MET A 42 6.54 -3.26 -1.98
CA MET A 42 5.14 -2.91 -1.67
C MET A 42 4.29 -2.71 -2.93
N ARG A 43 4.83 -2.09 -3.98
CA ARG A 43 4.14 -1.92 -5.26
C ARG A 43 3.88 -3.26 -5.93
N GLU A 44 4.87 -4.15 -5.94
CA GLU A 44 4.71 -5.52 -6.45
C GLU A 44 3.63 -6.29 -5.68
N ALA A 45 3.61 -6.21 -4.35
CA ALA A 45 2.58 -6.85 -3.52
C ALA A 45 1.17 -6.28 -3.82
N TYR A 46 1.07 -4.98 -4.11
CA TYR A 46 -0.18 -4.35 -4.53
C TYR A 46 -0.62 -4.87 -5.91
N GLU A 47 0.28 -4.91 -6.88
CA GLU A 47 0.01 -5.45 -8.23
C GLU A 47 -0.43 -6.92 -8.18
N ARG A 48 0.24 -7.75 -7.37
CA ARG A 48 -0.10 -9.16 -7.12
C ARG A 48 -1.38 -9.36 -6.30
N SER A 49 -2.03 -8.29 -5.86
CA SER A 49 -3.24 -8.36 -5.01
C SER A 49 -3.03 -9.05 -3.67
N GLU A 50 -1.80 -9.05 -3.18
CA GLU A 50 -1.44 -9.49 -1.82
C GLU A 50 -1.75 -8.37 -0.82
N LEU A 51 -1.44 -7.14 -1.21
CA LEU A 51 -1.86 -5.92 -0.54
C LEU A 51 -3.13 -5.37 -1.23
N MET A 52 -4.19 -5.17 -0.46
CA MET A 52 -5.49 -4.74 -0.99
C MET A 52 -5.54 -3.22 -1.16
N ASP A 53 -5.24 -2.47 -0.10
CA ASP A 53 -5.34 -1.01 -0.08
C ASP A 53 -4.12 -0.39 0.62
N ILE A 54 -3.79 0.83 0.20
CA ILE A 54 -2.90 1.74 0.92
C ILE A 54 -3.70 2.98 1.32
N ARG A 55 -3.70 3.30 2.61
CA ARG A 55 -4.49 4.39 3.20
C ARG A 55 -3.57 5.40 3.89
N TRP A 56 -3.77 6.67 3.58
CA TRP A 56 -3.20 7.77 4.33
C TRP A 56 -4.16 8.13 5.47
N ILE A 57 -3.67 8.13 6.71
CA ILE A 57 -4.45 8.37 7.93
C ILE A 57 -3.92 9.57 8.71
N ASP A 58 -4.73 10.11 9.60
CA ASP A 58 -4.29 11.09 10.60
C ASP A 58 -3.42 10.41 11.67
N GLY A 59 -2.22 10.94 11.92
CA GLY A 59 -1.28 10.37 12.90
C GLY A 59 -1.83 10.31 14.33
N ARG A 60 -2.83 11.13 14.68
CA ARG A 60 -3.48 11.09 15.99
C ARG A 60 -4.26 9.79 16.24
N ASP A 61 -4.64 9.08 15.18
CA ASP A 61 -5.36 7.80 15.26
C ASP A 61 -4.45 6.60 14.94
N ASN A 62 -3.15 6.83 14.69
CA ASN A 62 -2.23 5.77 14.29
C ASN A 62 -1.74 4.99 15.52
N PRO A 63 -2.18 3.75 15.76
CA PRO A 63 -1.72 2.98 16.93
C PRO A 63 -0.21 2.65 16.87
N ALA A 64 0.42 2.72 15.69
CA ALA A 64 1.85 2.50 15.55
C ALA A 64 2.70 3.63 16.17
N ASP A 65 2.15 4.85 16.27
CA ASP A 65 2.83 5.96 16.96
C ASP A 65 3.08 5.62 18.42
N SER A 66 2.11 4.98 19.08
CA SER A 66 2.23 4.59 20.49
C SER A 66 3.32 3.54 20.73
N MET A 67 3.75 2.83 19.68
CA MET A 67 4.84 1.86 19.74
C MET A 67 6.20 2.46 19.37
N THR A 68 6.23 3.62 18.70
CA THR A 68 7.46 4.18 18.10
C THR A 68 7.89 5.51 18.70
N LYS A 69 6.99 6.21 19.40
CA LYS A 69 7.21 7.54 19.97
C LYS A 69 7.05 7.52 21.50
N ALA A 70 7.80 8.39 22.17
CA ALA A 70 7.64 8.62 23.61
C ALA A 70 6.34 9.39 23.94
N GLY A 71 5.95 10.32 23.07
CA GLY A 71 4.62 10.95 23.09
C GLY A 71 3.65 10.11 22.28
N CYS A 72 3.01 9.15 22.92
CA CYS A 72 2.04 8.24 22.31
C CYS A 72 0.66 8.89 22.17
N ASN A 73 -0.17 8.35 21.27
CA ASN A 73 -1.58 8.71 21.17
C ASN A 73 -2.45 7.64 21.86
N ALA A 74 -3.71 7.98 22.13
CA ALA A 74 -4.66 7.07 22.76
C ALA A 74 -5.19 5.96 21.81
N ALA A 75 -4.71 5.88 20.56
CA ALA A 75 -5.28 4.95 19.57
C ALA A 75 -5.11 3.49 19.99
N ILE A 76 -3.94 3.12 20.55
CA ILE A 76 -3.70 1.76 21.04
C ILE A 76 -4.52 1.45 22.30
N GLU A 77 -4.68 2.42 23.20
CA GLU A 77 -5.50 2.28 24.42
C GLU A 77 -6.97 2.06 24.06
N ASN A 78 -7.50 2.87 23.14
CA ASN A 78 -8.85 2.72 22.63
C ASN A 78 -9.04 1.35 21.96
N LEU A 79 -8.09 0.92 21.13
CA LEU A 79 -8.13 -0.41 20.51
C LEU A 79 -8.21 -1.53 21.56
N ILE A 80 -7.44 -1.46 22.64
CA ILE A 80 -7.46 -2.47 23.70
C ILE A 80 -8.80 -2.45 24.45
N ASN A 81 -9.34 -1.26 24.73
CA ASN A 81 -10.55 -1.09 25.53
C ASN A 81 -11.85 -1.40 24.76
N SER A 82 -11.91 -1.10 23.46
CA SER A 82 -13.12 -1.30 22.65
C SER A 82 -13.02 -2.47 21.66
N ASN A 83 -11.83 -3.01 21.43
CA ASN A 83 -11.55 -3.95 20.33
C ASN A 83 -11.91 -3.38 18.93
N GLU A 84 -11.96 -2.06 18.81
CA GLU A 84 -12.27 -1.35 17.57
C GLU A 84 -11.16 -0.36 17.23
N LEU A 85 -10.81 -0.31 15.94
CA LEU A 85 -9.83 0.65 15.43
C LEU A 85 -10.53 1.72 14.58
N ASN A 86 -10.56 2.95 15.10
CA ASN A 86 -11.15 4.10 14.42
C ASN A 86 -10.06 4.94 13.75
N LEU A 87 -9.98 4.91 12.42
CA LEU A 87 -8.97 5.62 11.63
C LEU A 87 -9.60 6.73 10.79
N ARG A 88 -9.17 7.99 10.97
CA ARG A 88 -9.48 9.07 10.04
C ARG A 88 -8.65 8.94 8.78
N VAL A 89 -9.26 8.36 7.73
CA VAL A 89 -8.62 8.22 6.42
C VAL A 89 -8.70 9.53 5.64
N GLN A 90 -7.54 10.05 5.26
CA GLN A 90 -7.35 11.28 4.49
C GLN A 90 -7.25 11.03 2.98
N GLY A 91 -6.85 9.82 2.58
CA GLY A 91 -6.79 9.39 1.19
C GLY A 91 -6.54 7.89 1.05
N TRP A 92 -7.00 7.31 -0.05
CA TRP A 92 -6.73 5.92 -0.39
C TRP A 92 -6.69 5.72 -1.91
N VAL A 93 -6.09 4.61 -2.35
CA VAL A 93 -6.14 4.17 -3.75
C VAL A 93 -7.34 3.26 -3.94
N ASN A 94 -8.22 3.58 -4.89
CA ASN A 94 -9.30 2.68 -5.27
C ASN A 94 -8.80 1.75 -6.37
N ARG A 95 -8.83 0.45 -6.09
CA ARG A 95 -8.56 -0.57 -7.10
C ARG A 95 -9.86 -0.92 -7.81
N ASP A 96 -9.97 -0.54 -9.08
CA ASP A 96 -11.08 -0.96 -9.91
C ASP A 96 -11.02 -2.48 -10.10
N ARG A 97 -11.95 -3.21 -9.48
CA ARG A 97 -11.93 -4.69 -9.46
C ARG A 97 -12.36 -5.32 -10.79
N ASN A 98 -12.69 -4.50 -11.78
CA ASN A 98 -13.31 -4.92 -13.04
C ASN A 98 -12.40 -4.74 -14.27
N THR A 99 -11.18 -4.23 -14.08
CA THR A 99 -10.22 -4.06 -15.18
C THR A 99 -9.42 -5.35 -15.37
N LYS A 100 -9.60 -5.99 -16.53
CA LYS A 100 -8.78 -7.14 -16.94
C LYS A 100 -7.31 -6.69 -17.00
N PRO A 101 -6.35 -7.55 -16.62
CA PRO A 101 -4.93 -7.22 -16.75
C PRO A 101 -4.62 -6.98 -18.24
N THR A 102 -4.21 -5.75 -18.57
CA THR A 102 -3.66 -5.43 -19.88
C THR A 102 -2.41 -6.26 -20.05
N THR A 103 -2.48 -7.25 -20.94
CA THR A 103 -1.31 -8.01 -21.37
C THR A 103 -0.51 -7.11 -22.30
N GLU A 104 0.42 -6.34 -21.77
CA GLU A 104 1.45 -5.71 -22.60
C GLU A 104 2.57 -6.73 -22.81
N SER A 105 2.42 -7.51 -23.86
CA SER A 105 3.53 -8.16 -24.55
C SER A 105 3.27 -8.10 -26.05
N THR A 106 4.29 -7.63 -26.79
CA THR A 106 4.39 -7.50 -28.27
C THR A 106 3.79 -6.17 -28.76
N GLU A 107 4.55 -5.19 -29.27
CA GLU A 107 5.38 -5.26 -30.48
C GLU A 107 6.57 -4.28 -30.43
N LEU A 108 7.77 -4.80 -30.17
CA LEU A 108 9.02 -4.21 -30.67
C LEU A 108 9.50 -5.07 -31.84
N SER A 109 8.81 -4.97 -32.96
CA SER A 109 9.31 -5.42 -34.26
C SER A 109 8.43 -4.84 -35.36
N ASN A 110 8.85 -3.71 -35.93
CA ASN A 110 8.60 -3.33 -37.33
C ASN A 110 9.31 -2.00 -37.62
N LEU A 111 10.62 -2.09 -37.84
CA LEU A 111 11.40 -1.06 -38.53
C LEU A 111 12.40 -1.78 -39.45
N GLU A 112 11.87 -2.54 -40.40
CA GLU A 112 12.58 -2.88 -41.62
C GLU A 112 11.64 -2.73 -42.82
N GLY A 113 12.05 -1.88 -43.76
CA GLY A 113 11.76 -2.03 -45.17
C GLY A 113 10.45 -1.43 -45.69
N THR A 114 10.53 -0.21 -46.23
CA THR A 114 9.75 0.11 -47.42
C THR A 114 10.58 1.00 -48.36
N LYS A 115 11.10 0.33 -49.40
CA LYS A 115 11.54 0.79 -50.73
C LYS A 115 12.47 2.01 -50.86
#